data_AF-A0A4Q3FQ82-F1
#
_entry.id   AF-A0A4Q3FQ82-F1
#
_cell.length_a   1.000
_cell.length_b   1.000
_cell.length_c   1.000
_cell.angle_alpha   90.00
_cell.angle_beta   90.00
_cell.angle_gamma   90.00
#
_symmetry.space_group_name_H-M   'P 1'
#
loop_
_entity.id
_entity.type
_entity.pdbx_description
1 polymer ?
#
loop_
_entity_poly.entity_id
_entity_poly.type
_entity_poly.pdbx_seq_one_letter_code
_entity_poly.pdbx_strand_id
1 'polypeptide(L)'
;MPQQVAIDIAARKPLQNKTAVRLVKAAGELMIARNSIDISLSELAKASGINAALVKYHFGNKDGLLLALLARDSLQEIENLDYLLRQPISPTEKLKLHIAGIIRAYHRYPYLNRLIHRLLYESSDNAANEVSRFFVKPVFEFQRKLLDEGVS
;
A
#
# COMPACT_ATOMS: atom_id res chain seq x y z
N MET A 1 -5.32 17.20 19.18
CA MET A 1 -5.83 16.46 18.01
C MET A 1 -4.82 15.41 17.63
N PRO A 2 -5.14 14.11 17.45
CA PRO A 2 -4.12 13.18 17.02
C PRO A 2 -3.80 13.43 15.54
N GLN A 3 -2.55 13.82 15.28
CA GLN A 3 -1.98 14.20 13.99
C GLN A 3 -1.80 13.02 12.99
N GLN A 4 -2.34 11.83 13.28
CA GLN A 4 -1.92 10.60 12.61
C GLN A 4 -2.66 10.26 11.29
N VAL A 5 -3.78 10.92 10.99
CA VAL A 5 -4.56 10.67 9.74
C VAL A 5 -4.03 11.52 8.56
N ALA A 6 -3.10 12.44 8.80
CA ALA A 6 -2.61 13.39 7.78
C ALA A 6 -1.48 12.85 6.87
N ILE A 7 -1.03 11.61 7.03
CA ILE A 7 0.26 11.11 6.48
C ILE A 7 0.15 10.63 5.02
N ASP A 8 -0.85 11.09 4.28
CA ASP A 8 -1.40 10.38 3.11
C ASP A 8 -1.21 11.04 1.73
N ILE A 9 -0.52 12.18 1.65
CA ILE A 9 -0.68 13.06 0.48
C ILE A 9 0.24 12.67 -0.68
N ALA A 10 1.50 12.32 -0.44
CA ALA A 10 2.50 12.23 -1.52
C ALA A 10 2.27 11.04 -2.47
N ALA A 11 2.19 9.82 -1.93
CA ALA A 11 1.97 8.61 -2.73
C ALA A 11 0.56 8.56 -3.37
N ARG A 12 -0.41 9.30 -2.83
CA ARG A 12 -1.79 9.35 -3.34
C ARG A 12 -2.10 10.56 -4.21
N LYS A 13 -1.23 11.58 -4.25
CA LYS A 13 -1.40 12.72 -5.15
C LYS A 13 -1.67 12.29 -6.60
N PRO A 14 -0.97 11.27 -7.16
CA PRO A 14 -1.30 10.76 -8.48
C PRO A 14 -2.72 10.17 -8.57
N LEU A 15 -3.23 9.54 -7.51
CA LEU A 15 -4.54 8.88 -7.49
C LEU A 15 -5.74 9.85 -7.57
N GLN A 16 -5.50 11.17 -7.54
CA GLN A 16 -6.52 12.18 -7.82
C GLN A 16 -6.77 12.37 -9.33
N ASN A 17 -5.86 11.89 -10.18
CA ASN A 17 -5.96 11.98 -11.63
C ASN A 17 -6.50 10.67 -12.23
N LYS A 18 -7.56 10.76 -13.06
CA LYS A 18 -8.20 9.60 -13.69
C LYS A 18 -7.24 8.74 -14.54
N THR A 19 -6.31 9.37 -15.25
CA THR A 19 -5.31 8.68 -16.08
C THR A 19 -4.31 7.92 -15.21
N ALA A 20 -3.82 8.55 -14.14
CA ALA A 20 -2.95 7.89 -13.18
C ALA A 20 -3.65 6.70 -12.48
N VAL A 21 -4.92 6.84 -12.09
CA VAL A 21 -5.71 5.72 -11.54
C VAL A 21 -5.80 4.55 -12.51
N ARG A 22 -6.01 4.82 -13.81
CA ARG A 22 -6.01 3.76 -14.85
C ARG A 22 -4.67 3.07 -14.98
N LEU A 23 -3.56 3.81 -14.93
CA LEU A 23 -2.21 3.23 -14.94
C LEU A 23 -1.97 2.32 -13.73
N VAL A 24 -2.35 2.76 -12.53
CA VAL A 24 -2.21 1.96 -11.30
C VAL A 24 -3.12 0.71 -11.35
N LYS A 25 -4.33 0.83 -11.91
CA LYS A 25 -5.23 -0.33 -12.14
C LYS A 25 -4.59 -1.36 -13.07
N ALA A 26 -4.13 -0.92 -14.24
CA ALA A 26 -3.49 -1.81 -15.22
C ALA A 26 -2.22 -2.47 -14.66
N ALA A 27 -1.42 -1.76 -13.85
CA ALA A 27 -0.25 -2.33 -13.19
C ALA A 27 -0.64 -3.48 -12.26
N GLY A 28 -1.63 -3.28 -11.38
CA GLY A 28 -2.11 -4.33 -10.48
C GLY A 28 -2.71 -5.53 -11.22
N GLU A 29 -3.48 -5.30 -12.28
CA GLU A 29 -4.06 -6.37 -13.12
C GLU A 29 -2.97 -7.22 -13.79
N LEU A 30 -1.93 -6.58 -14.34
CA LEU A 30 -0.78 -7.27 -14.91
C LEU A 30 -0.04 -8.12 -13.88
N MET A 31 0.16 -7.60 -12.66
CA MET A 31 0.85 -8.33 -11.61
C MET A 31 0.07 -9.58 -11.15
N ILE A 32 -1.25 -9.47 -11.05
CA ILE A 32 -2.14 -10.61 -10.73
C ILE A 32 -2.09 -11.64 -11.85
N ALA A 33 -2.33 -11.22 -13.09
CA ALA A 33 -2.38 -12.12 -14.25
C ALA A 33 -1.08 -12.92 -14.43
N ARG A 34 0.07 -12.34 -14.05
CA ARG A 34 1.39 -12.96 -14.19
C ARG A 34 1.90 -13.63 -12.93
N ASN A 35 1.22 -13.47 -11.81
CA ASN A 35 1.74 -13.82 -10.50
C ASN A 35 3.17 -13.29 -10.27
N SER A 36 3.42 -12.03 -10.66
CA SER A 36 4.74 -11.41 -10.62
C SER A 36 4.66 -9.91 -10.38
N ILE A 37 5.63 -9.35 -9.66
CA ILE A 37 5.78 -7.89 -9.49
C ILE A 37 6.64 -7.25 -10.58
N ASP A 38 7.22 -8.05 -11.47
CA ASP A 38 8.04 -7.53 -12.55
C ASP A 38 7.20 -7.21 -13.78
N ILE A 39 6.97 -5.92 -14.00
CA ILE A 39 6.28 -5.35 -15.16
C ILE A 39 7.14 -4.26 -15.79
N SER A 40 7.18 -4.19 -17.12
CA SER A 40 7.82 -3.08 -17.84
C SER A 40 6.84 -1.95 -18.11
N LEU A 41 7.37 -0.73 -18.33
CA LEU A 41 6.55 0.42 -18.73
C LEU A 41 5.90 0.22 -20.12
N SER A 42 6.55 -0.54 -20.99
CA SER A 42 6.02 -0.88 -22.33
C SER A 42 4.78 -1.78 -22.22
N GLU A 43 4.85 -2.81 -21.38
CA GLU A 43 3.70 -3.70 -21.12
C GLU A 43 2.55 -2.96 -20.46
N LEU A 44 2.86 -2.08 -19.51
CA LEU A 44 1.86 -1.23 -18.88
C LEU A 44 1.18 -0.31 -19.89
N ALA A 45 1.95 0.30 -20.81
CA ALA A 45 1.40 1.15 -21.85
C ALA A 45 0.47 0.36 -22.79
N LYS A 46 0.89 -0.85 -23.20
CA LYS A 46 0.07 -1.75 -24.02
C LYS A 46 -1.22 -2.17 -23.31
N ALA A 47 -1.14 -2.53 -22.02
CA ALA A 47 -2.31 -2.98 -21.25
C ALA A 47 -3.29 -1.83 -20.93
N SER A 48 -2.78 -0.63 -20.66
CA SER A 48 -3.61 0.53 -20.31
C SER A 48 -4.10 1.33 -21.52
N GLY A 49 -3.46 1.19 -22.67
CA GLY A 49 -3.63 2.08 -23.82
C GLY A 49 -3.13 3.52 -23.55
N ILE A 50 -2.32 3.72 -22.52
CA ILE A 50 -1.81 5.02 -22.09
C ILE A 50 -0.31 5.09 -22.39
N ASN A 51 0.14 6.23 -22.91
CA ASN A 51 1.56 6.44 -23.22
C ASN A 51 2.43 6.31 -21.96
N ALA A 52 3.54 5.55 -22.06
CA ALA A 52 4.54 5.39 -20.99
C ALA A 52 5.10 6.73 -20.47
N ALA A 53 5.15 7.79 -21.30
CA ALA A 53 5.55 9.13 -20.87
C ALA A 53 4.66 9.69 -19.74
N LEU A 54 3.38 9.30 -19.70
CA LEU A 54 2.46 9.71 -18.63
C LEU A 54 2.78 9.03 -17.30
N VAL A 55 3.50 7.90 -17.30
CA VAL A 55 4.02 7.31 -16.07
C VAL A 55 5.07 8.24 -15.44
N LYS A 56 6.02 8.73 -16.26
CA LYS A 56 7.02 9.70 -15.79
C LYS A 56 6.38 10.99 -15.33
N TYR A 57 5.35 11.47 -16.04
CA TYR A 57 4.62 12.69 -15.67
C TYR A 57 3.87 12.56 -14.33
N HIS A 58 3.13 11.46 -14.12
CA HIS A 58 2.30 11.31 -12.92
C HIS A 58 3.06 10.81 -11.71
N PHE A 59 4.07 9.97 -11.91
CA PHE A 59 4.73 9.24 -10.83
C PHE A 59 6.23 9.53 -10.72
N GLY A 60 6.81 10.30 -11.65
CA GLY A 60 8.25 10.55 -11.72
C GLY A 60 9.04 9.36 -12.27
N ASN A 61 8.83 8.16 -11.73
CA ASN A 61 9.53 6.93 -12.12
C ASN A 61 8.69 5.67 -11.80
N LYS A 62 9.29 4.49 -12.02
CA LYS A 62 8.64 3.20 -11.73
C LYS A 62 8.36 3.03 -10.23
N ASP A 63 9.29 3.42 -9.35
CA ASP A 63 9.10 3.34 -7.90
C ASP A 63 7.90 4.17 -7.44
N GLY A 64 7.73 5.39 -7.97
CA GLY A 64 6.56 6.23 -7.68
C GLY A 64 5.23 5.60 -8.11
N LEU A 65 5.22 4.87 -9.23
CA LEU A 65 4.04 4.12 -9.66
C LEU A 65 3.75 2.97 -8.70
N LEU A 66 4.79 2.24 -8.29
CA LEU A 66 4.69 1.13 -7.35
C LEU A 66 4.26 1.59 -5.95
N LEU A 67 4.73 2.75 -5.49
CA LEU A 67 4.27 3.38 -4.25
C LEU A 67 2.80 3.77 -4.32
N ALA A 68 2.36 4.37 -5.44
CA ALA A 68 0.95 4.71 -5.63
C ALA A 68 0.05 3.46 -5.67
N LEU A 69 0.56 2.37 -6.25
CA LEU A 69 -0.11 1.06 -6.23
C LEU A 69 -0.24 0.52 -4.81
N LEU A 70 0.86 0.45 -4.06
CA LEU A 70 0.85 0.01 -2.67
C LEU A 70 -0.08 0.87 -1.81
N ALA A 71 -0.04 2.19 -1.97
CA ALA A 71 -0.91 3.11 -1.22
C ALA A 71 -2.40 2.90 -1.53
N ARG A 72 -2.76 2.62 -2.79
CA ARG A 72 -4.14 2.28 -3.17
C ARG A 72 -4.60 0.99 -2.52
N ASP A 73 -3.76 -0.04 -2.56
CA ASP A 73 -4.15 -1.41 -2.21
C ASP A 73 -4.06 -1.73 -0.72
N SER A 74 -3.23 -0.99 0.02
CA SER A 74 -3.13 -1.06 1.48
C SER A 74 -4.09 -0.13 2.23
N LEU A 75 -4.74 0.82 1.52
CA LEU A 75 -5.60 1.87 2.09
C LEU A 75 -6.54 1.33 3.17
N GLN A 76 -7.38 0.37 2.79
CA GLN A 76 -8.43 -0.14 3.65
C GLN A 76 -7.84 -0.76 4.93
N GLU A 77 -6.72 -1.47 4.81
CA GLU A 77 -6.10 -2.12 5.97
C GLU A 77 -5.45 -1.11 6.91
N ILE A 78 -4.84 -0.05 6.37
CA ILE A 78 -4.28 1.04 7.18
C ILE A 78 -5.39 1.81 7.90
N GLU A 79 -6.49 2.13 7.22
CA GLU A 79 -7.66 2.77 7.85
C GLU A 79 -8.30 1.89 8.93
N ASN A 80 -8.32 0.57 8.70
CA ASN A 80 -8.85 -0.39 9.68
C ASN A 80 -8.05 -0.42 11.00
N LEU A 81 -6.76 -0.06 11.01
CA LEU A 81 -5.94 -0.09 12.23
C LEU A 81 -6.48 0.86 13.30
N ASP A 82 -6.70 2.12 12.94
CA ASP A 82 -7.23 3.15 13.84
C ASP A 82 -8.68 2.85 14.23
N TYR A 83 -9.47 2.31 13.29
CA TYR A 83 -10.83 1.83 13.58
C TYR A 83 -10.82 0.74 14.66
N LEU A 84 -9.96 -0.28 14.52
CA LEU A 84 -9.85 -1.40 15.46
C LEU A 84 -9.36 -0.95 16.84
N LEU A 85 -8.42 0.00 16.92
CA LEU A 85 -7.94 0.52 18.20
C LEU A 85 -9.05 1.15 19.03
N ARG A 86 -10.02 1.80 18.38
CA ARG A 86 -11.16 2.47 19.02
C ARG A 86 -12.31 1.53 19.39
N GLN A 87 -12.30 0.29 18.94
CA GLN A 87 -13.36 -0.66 19.25
C GLN A 87 -13.28 -1.10 20.73
N PRO A 88 -14.41 -1.15 21.45
CA PRO A 88 -14.48 -1.62 22.84
C PRO A 88 -14.47 -3.16 22.91
N ILE A 89 -13.49 -3.80 22.26
CA ILE A 89 -13.28 -5.26 22.24
C ILE A 89 -11.90 -5.58 22.80
N SER A 90 -11.67 -6.83 23.21
CA SER A 90 -10.40 -7.24 23.81
C SER A 90 -9.20 -7.08 22.84
N PRO A 91 -7.98 -6.86 23.34
CA PRO A 91 -6.77 -6.80 22.50
C PRO A 91 -6.59 -8.03 21.61
N THR A 92 -6.92 -9.22 22.13
CA THR A 92 -6.89 -10.48 21.36
C THR A 92 -7.88 -10.47 20.19
N GLU A 93 -9.10 -9.96 20.38
CA GLU A 93 -10.07 -9.84 19.28
C GLU A 93 -9.64 -8.79 18.25
N LYS A 94 -9.05 -7.66 18.68
CA LYS A 94 -8.44 -6.68 17.75
C LYS A 94 -7.35 -7.34 16.89
N LEU A 95 -6.48 -8.17 17.48
CA LEU A 95 -5.42 -8.89 16.77
C LEU A 95 -5.99 -9.93 15.78
N LYS A 96 -7.01 -10.70 16.17
CA LYS A 96 -7.69 -11.65 15.27
C LYS A 96 -8.27 -10.95 14.05
N LEU A 97 -8.96 -9.82 14.25
CA LEU A 97 -9.54 -9.03 13.17
C LEU A 97 -8.46 -8.43 12.25
N HIS A 98 -7.34 -7.98 12.81
CA HIS A 98 -6.19 -7.50 12.04
C HIS A 98 -5.59 -8.61 11.17
N ILE A 99 -5.31 -9.79 11.73
CA ILE A 99 -4.79 -10.95 10.96
C ILE A 99 -5.77 -11.35 9.85
N ALA A 100 -7.07 -11.38 10.14
CA ALA A 100 -8.08 -11.65 9.12
C ALA A 100 -8.08 -10.60 8.00
N GLY A 101 -7.81 -9.32 8.33
CA GLY A 101 -7.59 -8.24 7.36
C GLY A 101 -6.41 -8.52 6.43
N ILE A 102 -5.26 -8.89 7.00
CA ILE A 102 -4.05 -9.26 6.24
C ILE A 102 -4.35 -10.39 5.25
N ILE A 103 -5.03 -11.44 5.70
CA ILE A 103 -5.40 -12.59 4.84
C ILE A 103 -6.29 -12.13 3.68
N ARG A 104 -7.31 -11.30 3.95
CA ARG A 104 -8.19 -10.76 2.89
C ARG A 104 -7.42 -9.88 1.90
N ALA A 105 -6.52 -9.03 2.39
CA ALA A 105 -5.72 -8.16 1.55
C ALA A 105 -4.80 -8.97 0.63
N TYR A 106 -4.13 -10.01 1.14
CA TYR A 106 -3.26 -10.87 0.32
C TYR A 106 -4.05 -11.76 -0.64
N HIS A 107 -5.26 -12.19 -0.28
CA HIS A 107 -6.12 -12.88 -1.23
C HIS A 107 -6.56 -11.95 -2.38
N ARG A 108 -6.88 -10.68 -2.07
CA ARG A 108 -7.30 -9.69 -3.06
C ARG A 108 -6.13 -9.19 -3.92
N TYR A 109 -4.96 -9.01 -3.32
CA TYR A 109 -3.74 -8.51 -3.95
C TYR A 109 -2.56 -9.44 -3.64
N PRO A 110 -2.43 -10.59 -4.33
CA PRO A 110 -1.39 -11.60 -4.04
C PRO A 110 0.05 -11.10 -4.16
N TYR A 111 0.26 -10.02 -4.89
CA TYR A 111 1.58 -9.40 -5.06
C TYR A 111 2.00 -8.49 -3.91
N LEU A 112 1.10 -8.16 -2.97
CA LEU A 112 1.30 -7.07 -2.00
C LEU A 112 2.55 -7.28 -1.12
N ASN A 113 2.75 -8.49 -0.61
CA ASN A 113 3.93 -8.81 0.21
C ASN A 113 5.24 -8.63 -0.60
N ARG A 114 5.28 -9.17 -1.82
CA ARG A 114 6.44 -9.03 -2.72
C ARG A 114 6.70 -7.56 -3.07
N LEU A 115 5.64 -6.77 -3.26
CA LEU A 115 5.73 -5.35 -3.56
C LEU A 115 6.31 -4.55 -2.38
N ILE A 116 5.86 -4.83 -1.15
CA ILE A 116 6.39 -4.22 0.07
C ILE A 116 7.88 -4.55 0.22
N HIS A 117 8.27 -5.81 0.06
CA HIS A 117 9.67 -6.24 0.15
C HIS A 117 10.54 -5.50 -0.87
N ARG A 118 10.12 -5.47 -2.14
CA ARG A 118 10.85 -4.75 -3.20
C ARG A 118 11.02 -3.26 -2.87
N LEU A 119 9.95 -2.61 -2.40
CA LEU A 119 9.99 -1.17 -2.11
C LEU A 119 10.84 -0.83 -0.87
N LEU A 120 10.99 -1.76 0.08
CA LEU A 120 11.83 -1.58 1.26
C LEU A 120 13.31 -1.85 0.99
N TYR A 121 13.64 -2.82 0.14
CA TYR A 121 15.01 -3.35 0.06
C TYR A 121 15.67 -3.24 -1.33
N GLU A 122 14.88 -3.11 -2.40
CA GLU A 122 15.37 -3.15 -3.79
C GLU A 122 15.10 -1.85 -4.56
N SER A 123 14.54 -0.84 -3.90
CA SER A 123 14.16 0.45 -4.48
C SER A 123 14.97 1.59 -3.88
N SER A 124 14.72 2.82 -4.33
CA SER A 124 15.39 4.00 -3.78
C SER A 124 15.11 4.22 -2.28
N ASP A 125 16.04 4.84 -1.56
CA ASP A 125 15.86 5.23 -0.15
C ASP A 125 14.58 6.04 0.07
N ASN A 126 14.23 6.90 -0.89
CA ASN A 126 12.98 7.65 -0.85
C ASN A 126 11.77 6.72 -0.85
N ALA A 127 11.76 5.68 -1.69
CA ALA A 127 10.66 4.71 -1.70
C ALA A 127 10.59 3.91 -0.38
N ALA A 128 11.73 3.44 0.13
CA ALA A 128 11.79 2.72 1.40
C ALA A 128 11.30 3.59 2.57
N ASN A 129 11.66 4.87 2.59
CA ASN A 129 11.21 5.84 3.58
C ASN A 129 9.70 6.09 3.50
N GLU A 130 9.16 6.22 2.29
CA GLU A 130 7.72 6.37 2.08
C GLU A 130 6.97 5.14 2.61
N VAL A 131 7.35 3.92 2.20
CA VAL A 131 6.73 2.67 2.68
C VAL A 131 6.84 2.54 4.20
N SER A 132 8.00 2.87 4.76
CA SER A 132 8.19 2.86 6.20
C SER A 132 7.22 3.82 6.91
N ARG A 133 7.01 5.00 6.33
CA ARG A 133 6.16 6.05 6.91
C ARG A 133 4.67 5.71 6.84
N PHE A 134 4.14 5.34 5.68
CA PHE A 134 2.68 5.17 5.51
C PHE A 134 2.19 3.75 5.80
N PHE A 135 3.08 2.75 5.82
CA PHE A 135 2.69 1.35 5.99
C PHE A 135 3.33 0.71 7.23
N VAL A 136 4.66 0.65 7.30
CA VAL A 136 5.35 -0.12 8.36
C VAL A 136 5.14 0.47 9.75
N LYS A 137 5.36 1.78 9.92
CA LYS A 137 5.22 2.45 11.22
C LYS A 137 3.79 2.34 11.79
N PRO A 138 2.71 2.61 11.03
CA PRO A 138 1.35 2.44 11.54
C PRO A 138 1.02 1.02 12.01
N VAL A 139 1.44 0.00 11.24
CA VAL A 139 1.22 -1.41 11.61
C VAL A 139 1.98 -1.76 12.89
N PHE A 140 3.23 -1.31 13.01
CA PHE A 140 4.05 -1.55 14.19
C PHE A 140 3.47 -0.83 15.43
N GLU A 141 3.05 0.42 15.29
CA GLU A 141 2.42 1.19 16.37
C GLU A 141 1.12 0.55 16.86
N PHE A 142 0.30 0.03 15.93
CA PHE A 142 -0.90 -0.72 16.24
C PHE A 142 -0.59 -1.97 17.07
N GLN A 143 0.34 -2.81 16.59
CA GLN A 143 0.72 -4.06 17.27
C GLN A 143 1.31 -3.80 18.65
N ARG A 144 2.18 -2.79 18.78
CA ARG A 144 2.76 -2.39 20.07
C ARG A 144 1.69 -2.02 21.08
N LYS A 145 0.71 -1.18 20.71
CA LYS A 145 -0.40 -0.80 21.60
C LYS A 145 -1.21 -2.00 22.07
N LEU A 146 -1.50 -2.95 21.17
CA LEU A 146 -2.24 -4.17 21.54
C LEU A 146 -1.45 -5.04 22.53
N LEU A 147 -0.14 -5.15 22.36
CA LEU A 147 0.72 -5.90 23.27
C LEU A 147 0.78 -5.22 24.65
N ASP A 148 0.95 -3.90 24.69
CA ASP A 148 0.97 -3.13 25.94
C ASP A 148 -0.37 -3.25 26.70
N GLU A 149 -1.51 -3.18 25.98
CA GLU A 149 -2.86 -3.37 26.55
C GLU A 149 -3.12 -4.82 27.04
N GLY A 150 -2.51 -5.83 26.41
CA GLY A 150 -2.78 -7.24 26.69
C GLY A 150 -1.86 -7.89 27.73
N VAL A 151 -0.72 -7.27 28.03
CA VAL A 151 0.24 -7.72 29.08
C VAL A 151 -0.06 -7.08 30.44
N SER A 152 -0.87 -6.02 30.47
CA SER A 152 -1.34 -5.33 31.69
C SER A 152 -2.51 -6.07 32.34
#